data_AF-A0A9D6NFN8-F1
#
_entry.id   AF-A0A9D6NFN8-F1
#
_cell.length_a   1.000
_cell.length_b   1.000
_cell.length_c   1.000
_cell.angle_alpha   90.00
_cell.angle_beta   90.00
_cell.angle_gamma   90.00
#
_symmetry.space_group_name_H-M   'P 1'
#
loop_
_entity.id
_entity.type
_entity.pdbx_description
1 polymer ?
#
loop_
_entity_poly.entity_id
_entity_poly.type
_entity_poly.pdbx_seq_one_letter_code
_entity_poly.pdbx_strand_id
1 'polypeptide(L)' 'MTTELEGREKSKRGGEASKTKEVTFKCKFCERSKPLGEMVVLNRYFPPIVTCRDCEKKMR' A
#
# COMPACT_ATOMS: atom_id res chain seq x y z
N MET A 1 33.34 37.06 -21.54
CA MET A 1 33.24 36.56 -20.16
C MET A 1 33.10 35.04 -20.26
N THR A 2 34.13 34.36 -19.79
CA THR A 2 34.29 32.90 -19.69
C THR A 2 33.47 32.33 -18.54
N THR A 3 32.88 31.15 -18.73
CA THR A 3 32.67 30.02 -17.77
C THR A 3 31.73 29.02 -18.46
N GLU A 4 32.16 27.85 -18.94
CA GLU A 4 32.50 26.60 -18.23
C GLU A 4 31.28 25.81 -17.71
N LEU A 5 31.49 24.49 -17.57
CA LEU A 5 30.71 23.46 -16.83
C LEU A 5 29.76 22.61 -17.70
N GLU A 6 30.16 21.44 -18.22
CA GLU A 6 30.38 20.13 -17.53
C GLU A 6 29.08 19.52 -16.98
N GLY A 7 28.72 18.24 -17.08
CA GLY A 7 29.29 17.00 -17.62
C GLY A 7 28.10 16.05 -17.92
N ARG A 8 28.26 14.95 -18.66
CA ARG A 8 28.48 13.58 -18.12
C ARG A 8 27.62 13.35 -16.86
N GLU A 9 26.62 12.48 -16.87
CA GLU A 9 26.83 11.05 -16.65
C GLU A 9 25.64 10.19 -17.10
N LYS A 10 25.95 9.11 -17.82
CA LYS A 10 25.11 7.92 -17.90
C LYS A 10 25.14 7.25 -16.52
N SER A 11 23.99 7.08 -15.86
CA SER A 11 23.87 6.08 -14.79
C SER A 11 22.94 4.95 -15.22
N LYS A 12 23.56 3.92 -15.80
CA LYS A 12 23.01 2.56 -15.74
C LYS A 12 23.25 2.06 -14.32
N ARG A 13 22.20 1.80 -13.55
CA ARG A 13 22.12 0.87 -12.40
C ARG A 13 20.62 0.62 -12.24
N GLY A 14 20.11 -0.58 -12.51
CA GLY A 14 20.41 -1.77 -11.73
C GLY A 14 19.35 -1.82 -10.62
N GLY A 15 18.52 -2.86 -10.64
CA GLY A 15 17.22 -2.88 -9.96
C GLY A 15 17.21 -2.44 -8.50
N GLU A 16 16.34 -1.49 -8.20
CA GLU A 16 15.60 -1.50 -6.94
C GLU A 16 14.21 -1.97 -7.30
N ALA A 17 13.94 -3.26 -7.05
CA ALA A 17 12.59 -3.67 -6.72
C ALA A 17 12.21 -2.82 -5.51
N SER A 18 11.54 -1.69 -5.77
CA SER A 18 10.98 -0.82 -4.76
C SER A 18 10.20 -1.74 -3.84
N LYS A 19 10.75 -2.04 -2.66
CA LYS A 19 10.02 -2.71 -1.59
C LYS A 19 8.92 -1.73 -1.20
N THR A 20 7.82 -1.77 -1.94
CA THR A 20 6.57 -1.12 -1.59
C THR A 20 6.27 -1.64 -0.21
N LYS A 21 6.51 -0.82 0.81
CA LYS A 21 6.25 -1.19 2.20
C LYS A 21 4.78 -1.60 2.23
N GLU A 22 4.51 -2.88 2.40
CA GLU A 22 3.15 -3.40 2.38
C GLU A 22 2.39 -2.71 3.52
N VAL A 23 1.48 -1.82 3.16
CA VAL A 23 0.68 -1.07 4.13
C VAL A 23 -0.29 -2.05 4.76
N THR A 24 -0.18 -2.21 6.08
CA THR A 24 -1.06 -3.08 6.87
C THR A 24 -2.01 -2.25 7.72
N PHE A 25 -3.20 -2.79 7.96
CA PHE A 25 -4.27 -2.16 8.74
C PHE A 25 -4.81 -3.17 9.76
N LYS A 26 -5.28 -2.69 10.91
CA LYS A 26 -5.92 -3.54 11.93
C LYS A 26 -7.40 -3.73 11.60
N CYS A 27 -7.86 -4.98 11.47
CA CYS A 27 -9.29 -5.26 11.30
C CYS A 27 -10.04 -5.02 12.62
N LYS A 28 -11.17 -4.30 12.58
CA LYS A 28 -11.97 -4.00 13.78
C LYS A 28 -12.66 -5.24 14.40
N PHE A 29 -12.82 -6.32 13.64
CA PHE A 29 -13.59 -7.48 14.06
C PHE A 29 -12.74 -8.62 14.63
N CYS A 30 -11.62 -8.94 13.97
CA CYS A 30 -10.71 -9.99 14.43
C CYS A 30 -9.44 -9.46 15.08
N GLU A 31 -9.27 -8.13 15.09
CA GLU A 31 -8.14 -7.42 15.70
C GLU A 31 -6.75 -7.75 15.13
N ARG A 32 -6.70 -8.49 14.02
CA ARG A 32 -5.45 -8.83 13.34
C ARG A 32 -5.05 -7.74 12.35
N SER A 33 -3.75 -7.50 12.24
CA SER A 33 -3.17 -6.67 11.19
C SER A 33 -3.13 -7.45 9.89
N LYS A 34 -3.78 -6.91 8.84
CA LYS A 34 -3.83 -7.50 7.50
C LYS A 34 -3.33 -6.50 6.47
N PRO A 35 -2.74 -6.93 5.35
CA PRO A 35 -2.33 -6.03 4.27
C PRO A 35 -3.56 -5.33 3.67
N LEU A 36 -3.36 -4.14 3.09
CA LEU A 36 -4.43 -3.36 2.44
C LEU A 36 -5.20 -4.18 1.40
N GLY A 37 -4.53 -5.09 0.68
CA GLY A 37 -5.19 -5.97 -0.31
C GLY A 37 -6.19 -6.97 0.29
N GLU A 38 -6.08 -7.27 1.58
CA GLU A 38 -7.03 -8.11 2.33
C GLU A 38 -8.14 -7.32 3.03
N MET A 39 -8.08 -5.98 3.00
CA MET A 39 -9.14 -5.13 3.53
C MET A 39 -10.24 -4.90 2.49
N VAL A 40 -11.48 -4.85 2.96
CA VAL A 40 -12.69 -4.66 2.16
C VAL A 40 -13.61 -3.63 2.83
N VAL A 41 -14.28 -2.83 2.01
CA VAL A 41 -15.24 -1.81 2.46
C VAL A 41 -16.65 -2.37 2.30
N LEU A 42 -17.37 -2.49 3.42
CA LEU A 42 -18.76 -2.92 3.44
C LEU A 42 -19.67 -1.71 3.26
N ASN A 43 -20.12 -1.50 2.01
CA ASN A 43 -21.01 -0.39 1.64
C ASN A 43 -22.50 -0.63 2.00
N ARG A 44 -22.84 -1.82 2.52
CA ARG A 44 -24.21 -2.17 2.96
C ARG A 44 -24.59 -1.60 4.33
N TYR A 45 -23.65 -0.94 5.01
CA TYR A 45 -23.86 -0.30 6.32
C TYR A 45 -23.61 1.21 6.21
N PHE A 46 -24.27 1.99 7.09
CA PHE A 46 -24.02 3.42 7.22
C PHE A 46 -23.56 3.76 8.65
N PRO A 47 -22.36 4.35 8.84
CA PRO A 47 -21.34 4.62 7.81
C PRO A 47 -20.72 3.32 7.24
N PRO A 48 -20.07 3.37 6.06
CA PRO A 48 -19.36 2.23 5.50
C PRO A 48 -18.32 1.68 6.47
N ILE A 49 -18.27 0.36 6.62
CA ILE A 49 -17.38 -0.30 7.58
C ILE A 49 -16.23 -0.97 6.85
N VAL A 50 -15.00 -0.72 7.28
CA VAL A 50 -13.82 -1.42 6.77
C VAL A 50 -13.54 -2.66 7.61
N THR A 51 -13.38 -3.81 6.96
CA THR A 51 -13.09 -5.10 7.59
C THR A 51 -12.12 -5.91 6.74
N CYS A 52 -11.59 -7.03 7.25
CA CYS A 52 -10.83 -7.97 6.42
C CYS A 52 -11.78 -8.92 5.66
N ARG A 53 -11.31 -9.47 4.53
CA ARG A 53 -12.05 -10.45 3.71
C ARG A 53 -12.57 -11.65 4.51
N ASP A 54 -11.81 -12.11 5.50
CA ASP A 54 -12.21 -13.23 6.37
C ASP A 54 -13.45 -12.88 7.20
N CYS A 55 -13.52 -11.65 7.72
CA CYS A 55 -14.64 -11.18 8.53
C CYS A 55 -15.83 -10.82 7.65
N GLU A 56 -15.62 -10.24 6.47
CA GLU A 56 -16.70 -10.04 5.47
C GLU A 56 -17.43 -11.34 5.17
N LYS A 57 -16.69 -12.43 4.89
CA LYS A 57 -17.28 -13.75 4.58
C LYS A 57 -18.14 -14.31 5.70
N LYS A 58 -17.79 -14.04 6.96
CA LYS A 58 -18.58 -14.47 8.13
C LYS A 58 -19.86 -13.66 8.32
N MET A 59 -19.90 -12.45 7.76
CA MET A 59 -21.04 -11.55 7.85
C MET A 59 -21.94 -11.63 6.61
N ARG A 60 -21.57 -12.38 5.58
CA ARG A 60 -22.37 -12.61 4.38
C ARG A 60 -23.26 -13.82 4.57
#